data_AF-W9VNT8-F1
#
_entry.id   AF-W9VNT8-F1
#
_cell.length_a   1.000
_cell.length_b   1.000
_cell.length_c   1.000
_cell.angle_alpha   90.00
_cell.angle_beta   90.00
_cell.angle_gamma   90.00
#
_symmetry.space_group_name_H-M   'P 1'
#
loop_
_entity.id
_entity.type
_entity.pdbx_description
1 polymer ?
#
loop_
_entity_poly.entity_id
_entity_poly.type
_entity_poly.pdbx_seq_one_letter_code
_entity_poly.pdbx_strand_id
1 'polypeptide(L)'
;MTPTTPRSHSTRKYAEPTIQILVGDRQEPFHVHYSFLEKTHFFQIHGYPAIQQPSSPPTSEISPTRSENTVITDEVEIKEEFNEDEHVENNQVASHIPAPVTSTSYALKGIIYEPEAFEIVVNSLYHVSPKTPSHRSGLRDFRKAYCLALQYRMQQLQDDIVDCFRNFHAIYNVHFDDLLWLARRISGDEAVVCQVPIIQYLIEQCAYEIYREGYDSFQRHNPGFQGFLMHGNSSLRVELFKAMTRIAMADHAPDPALGINQWKVTDWPQYDPNACTEARVEVVNLDD
;
A
#
# COMPACT_ATOMS: atom_id res chain seq x y z
N MET A 1 -11.99 -45.52 -40.43
CA MET A 1 -10.77 -44.69 -40.42
C MET A 1 -11.13 -43.37 -41.08
N THR A 2 -11.11 -42.18 -40.50
CA THR A 2 -10.63 -41.60 -39.23
C THR A 2 -11.55 -40.40 -38.92
N PRO A 3 -11.94 -40.13 -37.66
CA PRO A 3 -12.65 -38.92 -37.31
C PRO A 3 -11.66 -37.74 -37.19
N THR A 4 -11.92 -36.67 -37.95
CA THR A 4 -11.15 -35.42 -37.89
C THR A 4 -11.58 -34.63 -36.66
N THR A 5 -10.79 -34.68 -35.59
CA THR A 5 -10.96 -33.81 -34.42
C THR A 5 -10.73 -32.35 -34.85
N PRO A 6 -11.62 -31.39 -34.54
CA PRO A 6 -11.29 -29.99 -34.72
C PRO A 6 -10.14 -29.63 -33.77
N ARG A 7 -9.07 -29.06 -34.32
CA ARG A 7 -7.97 -28.48 -33.53
C ARG A 7 -8.57 -27.40 -32.62
N SER A 8 -8.47 -27.65 -31.31
CA SER A 8 -8.66 -26.64 -30.28
C SER A 8 -7.60 -25.54 -30.49
N HIS A 9 -8.03 -24.39 -31.01
CA HIS A 9 -7.25 -23.16 -30.96
C HIS A 9 -7.31 -22.60 -29.53
N SER A 10 -6.43 -23.11 -28.67
CA SER A 10 -5.90 -22.32 -27.55
C SER A 10 -4.90 -21.30 -28.16
N THR A 11 -4.70 -20.07 -27.71
CA THR A 11 -5.02 -19.32 -26.49
C THR A 11 -5.12 -17.82 -26.86
N ARG A 12 -5.83 -17.07 -26.02
CA ARG A 12 -6.20 -15.65 -26.11
C ARG A 12 -5.05 -14.71 -26.49
N LYS A 13 -5.23 -13.95 -27.58
CA LYS A 13 -4.40 -12.79 -27.99
C LYS A 13 -4.72 -11.49 -27.25
N TYR A 14 -5.69 -11.48 -26.33
CA TYR A 14 -6.35 -10.24 -25.87
C TYR A 14 -6.59 -10.14 -24.36
N ALA A 15 -5.99 -11.01 -23.53
CA ALA A 15 -6.10 -10.84 -22.07
C ALA A 15 -4.87 -10.10 -21.57
N GLU A 16 -5.06 -8.89 -21.03
CA GLU A 16 -4.00 -8.20 -20.29
C GLU A 16 -3.53 -9.07 -19.11
N PRO A 17 -2.22 -9.15 -18.85
CA PRO A 17 -1.70 -9.99 -17.78
C PRO A 17 -2.18 -9.51 -16.41
N THR A 18 -2.69 -10.42 -15.59
CA THR A 18 -3.02 -10.17 -14.19
C THR A 18 -1.91 -10.69 -13.28
N ILE A 19 -1.70 -9.99 -12.18
CA ILE A 19 -0.81 -10.36 -11.08
C ILE A 19 -1.67 -10.89 -9.94
N GLN A 20 -1.22 -11.99 -9.33
CA GLN A 20 -1.83 -12.50 -8.12
C GLN A 20 -1.21 -11.82 -6.89
N ILE A 21 -2.04 -11.28 -6.02
CA ILE A 21 -1.64 -10.65 -4.76
C ILE A 21 -2.38 -11.35 -3.63
N LEU A 22 -1.64 -11.99 -2.72
CA LEU A 22 -2.17 -12.63 -1.53
C LEU A 22 -2.15 -11.61 -0.38
N VAL A 23 -3.30 -11.33 0.22
CA VAL A 23 -3.43 -10.24 1.20
C VAL A 23 -3.83 -10.75 2.58
N GLY A 24 -3.15 -10.21 3.59
CA GLY A 24 -3.43 -10.45 5.00
C GLY A 24 -3.03 -11.84 5.48
N ASP A 25 -3.36 -12.12 6.75
CA ASP A 25 -2.99 -13.37 7.40
C ASP A 25 -3.70 -14.58 6.76
N ARG A 26 -4.90 -14.35 6.20
CA ARG A 26 -5.68 -15.36 5.46
C ARG A 26 -5.14 -15.61 4.05
N GLN A 27 -4.21 -14.79 3.56
CA GLN A 27 -3.67 -14.85 2.21
C GLN A 27 -4.76 -14.86 1.15
N GLU A 28 -5.73 -13.95 1.28
CA GLU A 28 -6.85 -13.87 0.36
C GLU A 28 -6.37 -13.43 -1.04
N PRO A 29 -6.70 -14.16 -2.12
CA PRO A 29 -6.13 -13.90 -3.43
C PRO A 29 -6.89 -12.82 -4.21
N PHE A 30 -6.17 -11.78 -4.60
CA PHE A 30 -6.62 -10.75 -5.54
C PHE A 30 -5.91 -10.91 -6.89
N HIS A 31 -6.63 -10.74 -7.99
CA HIS A 31 -6.06 -10.74 -9.33
C HIS A 31 -6.23 -9.36 -9.94
N VAL A 32 -5.13 -8.64 -10.14
CA VAL A 32 -5.14 -7.24 -10.59
C VAL A 32 -4.35 -7.11 -11.87
N HIS A 33 -4.87 -6.37 -12.86
CA HIS A 33 -4.15 -6.13 -14.11
C HIS A 33 -2.85 -5.37 -13.84
N TYR A 34 -1.76 -5.85 -14.45
CA TYR A 34 -0.44 -5.21 -14.36
C TYR A 34 -0.52 -3.72 -14.71
N SER A 35 -1.25 -3.40 -15.79
CA SER A 35 -1.46 -2.04 -16.32
C SER A 35 -2.10 -1.07 -15.32
N PHE A 36 -2.82 -1.56 -14.32
CA PHE A 36 -3.38 -0.73 -13.26
C PHE A 36 -2.41 -0.53 -12.10
N LEU A 37 -1.67 -1.58 -11.70
CA LEU A 37 -0.66 -1.47 -10.65
C LEU A 37 0.52 -0.59 -11.08
N GLU A 38 0.92 -0.66 -12.35
CA GLU A 38 2.01 0.14 -12.93
C GLU A 38 1.76 1.65 -12.87
N LYS A 39 0.49 2.06 -12.93
CA LYS A 39 0.08 3.48 -12.78
C LYS A 39 0.18 3.99 -11.34
N THR A 40 0.46 3.11 -10.39
CA THR A 40 0.58 3.43 -8.96
C THR A 40 2.00 3.19 -8.48
N HIS A 41 2.27 3.54 -7.22
CA HIS A 41 3.54 3.24 -6.57
C HIS A 41 3.69 1.79 -6.06
N PHE A 42 2.79 0.87 -6.45
CA PHE A 42 2.79 -0.51 -5.97
C PHE A 42 4.14 -1.21 -6.20
N PHE A 43 4.69 -1.16 -7.43
CA PHE A 43 5.95 -1.85 -7.75
C PHE A 43 7.20 -1.15 -7.20
N GLN A 44 7.13 0.15 -6.95
CA GLN A 44 8.19 0.92 -6.30
C GLN A 44 8.34 0.48 -4.84
N ILE A 45 7.24 0.05 -4.21
CA ILE A 45 7.23 -0.43 -2.82
C ILE A 45 7.53 -1.93 -2.74
N HIS A 46 6.88 -2.73 -3.59
CA HIS A 46 6.92 -4.20 -3.48
C HIS A 46 7.88 -4.89 -4.46
N GLY A 47 8.51 -4.12 -5.35
CA GLY A 47 9.39 -4.61 -6.41
C GLY A 47 8.63 -4.91 -7.71
N TYR A 48 9.30 -4.67 -8.84
CA TYR A 48 8.77 -5.01 -10.16
C TYR A 48 8.78 -6.52 -10.38
N PRO A 49 7.76 -7.07 -11.06
CA PRO A 49 7.76 -8.49 -11.37
C PRO A 49 8.88 -8.81 -12.35
N ALA A 50 9.46 -10.01 -12.23
CA ALA A 50 10.55 -10.50 -13.09
C ALA A 50 10.18 -10.63 -14.59
N ILE A 51 8.95 -10.28 -14.96
CA ILE A 51 8.40 -10.34 -16.32
C ILE A 51 9.03 -9.26 -17.24
N GLN A 52 9.69 -8.23 -16.68
CA GLN A 52 10.17 -7.07 -17.44
C GLN A 52 11.57 -6.54 -17.06
N GLN A 53 12.48 -7.34 -16.51
CA GLN A 53 13.88 -6.94 -16.61
C GLN A 53 14.33 -7.21 -18.05
N PRO A 54 14.61 -6.19 -18.89
CA PRO A 54 15.37 -6.44 -20.09
C PRO A 54 16.67 -7.06 -19.61
N SER A 55 16.86 -8.34 -19.92
CA SER A 55 18.14 -9.00 -19.78
C SER A 55 19.17 -8.08 -20.41
N SER A 56 20.01 -7.45 -19.60
CA SER A 56 21.24 -6.86 -20.10
C SER A 56 21.88 -7.91 -21.00
N PRO A 57 22.27 -7.58 -22.24
CA PRO A 57 22.81 -8.57 -23.16
C PRO A 57 23.98 -9.27 -22.46
N PRO A 58 24.10 -10.61 -22.56
CA PRO A 58 25.28 -11.27 -22.04
C PRO A 58 26.47 -10.61 -22.72
N THR A 59 27.36 -10.02 -21.93
CA THR A 59 28.66 -9.55 -22.42
C THR A 59 29.46 -10.78 -22.81
N SER A 60 29.17 -11.32 -23.99
CA SER A 60 30.04 -12.24 -24.69
C SER A 60 31.19 -11.43 -25.28
N GLU A 61 32.18 -11.11 -24.46
CA GLU A 61 33.51 -10.79 -24.96
C GLU A 61 34.37 -12.05 -24.86
N ILE A 62 34.29 -12.86 -25.91
CA ILE A 62 35.40 -13.70 -26.32
C ILE A 62 36.17 -12.90 -27.37
N SER A 63 37.44 -12.60 -27.10
CA SER A 63 38.46 -12.55 -28.15
C SER A 63 39.88 -12.70 -27.59
N PRO A 64 40.82 -13.21 -28.40
CA PRO A 64 41.87 -14.11 -27.96
C PRO A 64 43.24 -13.43 -27.85
N THR A 65 44.16 -13.99 -27.08
CA THR A 65 45.58 -13.92 -27.44
C THR A 65 46.38 -15.12 -26.93
N ARG A 66 47.09 -15.70 -27.89
CA ARG A 66 47.99 -16.85 -27.89
C ARG A 66 49.30 -16.54 -27.13
N SER A 67 49.87 -17.51 -26.41
CA SER A 67 51.28 -17.97 -26.53
C SER A 67 51.65 -19.04 -25.47
N GLU A 68 51.96 -20.24 -25.98
CA GLU A 68 53.05 -21.19 -25.63
C GLU A 68 53.42 -21.50 -24.16
N ASN A 69 53.18 -22.75 -23.71
CA ASN A 69 54.25 -23.76 -23.54
C ASN A 69 53.74 -25.16 -23.07
N THR A 70 53.93 -26.14 -23.97
CA THR A 70 54.59 -27.46 -23.79
C THR A 70 54.06 -28.58 -22.85
N VAL A 71 54.07 -29.81 -23.43
CA VAL A 71 54.24 -31.20 -22.89
C VAL A 71 52.96 -32.09 -22.81
N ILE A 72 52.59 -32.84 -23.88
CA ILE A 72 52.69 -34.33 -24.15
C ILE A 72 52.34 -35.22 -22.92
N THR A 73 51.40 -36.21 -22.89
CA THR A 73 51.25 -37.51 -23.62
C THR A 73 49.96 -38.24 -23.21
N ASP A 74 49.35 -38.99 -24.16
CA ASP A 74 48.74 -40.37 -24.16
C ASP A 74 47.89 -40.87 -22.96
N GLU A 75 46.92 -41.80 -23.01
CA GLU A 75 46.19 -42.67 -23.97
C GLU A 75 45.04 -43.29 -23.11
N VAL A 76 43.79 -43.36 -23.58
CA VAL A 76 42.99 -44.59 -23.92
C VAL A 76 42.44 -45.46 -22.75
N GLU A 77 41.19 -45.94 -22.95
CA GLU A 77 40.53 -47.18 -22.44
C GLU A 77 39.54 -47.20 -21.23
N ILE A 78 38.25 -47.14 -21.60
CA ILE A 78 37.06 -47.96 -21.25
C ILE A 78 37.26 -49.22 -20.34
N LYS A 79 36.45 -49.36 -19.26
CA LYS A 79 35.41 -50.42 -19.03
C LYS A 79 34.98 -50.67 -17.56
N GLU A 80 33.66 -50.87 -17.41
CA GLU A 80 32.87 -51.82 -16.57
C GLU A 80 33.03 -51.75 -15.02
N GLU A 81 32.00 -51.37 -14.24
CA GLU A 81 30.74 -52.03 -13.82
C GLU A 81 30.85 -53.20 -12.81
N PHE A 82 29.82 -53.30 -11.94
CA PHE A 82 29.46 -54.30 -10.90
C PHE A 82 30.12 -54.11 -9.51
N ASN A 83 29.40 -54.06 -8.36
CA ASN A 83 28.14 -54.66 -7.89
C ASN A 83 27.49 -53.71 -6.84
N GLU A 84 26.20 -53.42 -6.85
CA GLU A 84 25.01 -54.23 -6.49
C GLU A 84 24.77 -54.44 -4.97
N ASP A 85 23.51 -54.16 -4.61
CA ASP A 85 22.67 -54.57 -3.46
C ASP A 85 22.11 -53.35 -2.70
N GLU A 86 20.81 -53.10 -2.56
CA GLU A 86 19.60 -53.91 -2.76
C GLU A 86 18.34 -52.98 -2.72
N HIS A 87 17.38 -53.20 -3.64
CA HIS A 87 15.90 -53.22 -3.44
C HIS A 87 15.10 -51.93 -3.04
N VAL A 88 13.92 -51.56 -3.57
CA VAL A 88 12.83 -52.21 -4.35
C VAL A 88 12.06 -51.15 -5.18
N GLU A 89 11.61 -51.56 -6.37
CA GLU A 89 10.70 -50.86 -7.30
C GLU A 89 9.33 -50.44 -6.68
N ASN A 90 8.78 -49.31 -7.14
CA ASN A 90 7.45 -49.38 -7.74
C ASN A 90 7.18 -48.24 -8.74
N ASN A 91 6.74 -48.66 -9.93
CA ASN A 91 6.31 -47.84 -11.05
C ASN A 91 5.15 -46.92 -10.69
N GLN A 92 5.26 -45.63 -11.02
CA GLN A 92 4.14 -44.90 -11.62
C GLN A 92 4.62 -43.68 -12.41
N VAL A 93 4.35 -43.75 -13.71
CA VAL A 93 4.44 -42.68 -14.70
C VAL A 93 3.58 -41.51 -14.23
N ALA A 94 4.21 -40.44 -13.76
CA ALA A 94 3.56 -39.15 -13.54
C ALA A 94 4.01 -38.21 -14.66
N SER A 95 3.10 -38.05 -15.62
CA SER A 95 3.11 -37.06 -16.68
C SER A 95 3.76 -35.73 -16.26
N HIS A 96 4.76 -35.29 -17.03
CA HIS A 96 5.19 -33.91 -17.05
C HIS A 96 4.00 -33.02 -17.45
N ILE A 97 3.28 -32.53 -16.44
CA ILE A 97 2.39 -31.38 -16.59
C ILE A 97 3.32 -30.19 -16.80
N PRO A 98 3.17 -29.41 -17.90
CA PRO A 98 3.92 -28.17 -18.04
C PRO A 98 3.54 -27.26 -16.87
N ALA A 99 4.53 -26.82 -16.09
CA ALA A 99 4.30 -25.86 -15.03
C ALA A 99 3.52 -24.66 -15.61
N PRO A 100 2.38 -24.26 -15.03
CA PRO A 100 1.70 -23.06 -15.45
C PRO A 100 2.63 -21.88 -15.21
N VAL A 101 2.66 -20.98 -16.19
CA VAL A 101 3.35 -19.70 -16.21
C VAL A 101 3.50 -19.14 -14.80
N THR A 102 4.74 -18.91 -14.37
CA THR A 102 5.09 -18.31 -13.08
C THR A 102 4.40 -16.97 -12.91
N SER A 103 3.15 -16.96 -12.43
CA SER A 103 2.47 -15.74 -12.03
C SER A 103 3.29 -15.14 -10.92
N THR A 104 3.87 -13.96 -11.14
CA THR A 104 4.56 -13.27 -10.06
C THR A 104 3.54 -13.04 -8.95
N SER A 105 3.70 -13.74 -7.82
CA SER A 105 2.79 -13.65 -6.69
C SER A 105 3.40 -12.74 -5.63
N TYR A 106 2.64 -11.74 -5.22
CA TYR A 106 3.00 -10.87 -4.09
C TYR A 106 2.27 -11.37 -2.84
N ALA A 107 2.92 -11.30 -1.68
CA ALA A 107 2.29 -11.59 -0.40
C ALA A 107 2.37 -10.36 0.50
N LEU A 108 1.22 -9.71 0.71
CA LEU A 108 1.10 -8.51 1.53
C LEU A 108 0.66 -8.89 2.94
N LYS A 109 1.55 -8.68 3.92
CA LYS A 109 1.28 -8.96 5.34
C LYS A 109 1.55 -7.74 6.20
N GLY A 110 0.71 -7.52 7.20
CA GLY A 110 0.85 -6.43 8.16
C GLY A 110 -0.48 -5.78 8.53
N ILE A 111 -0.43 -4.84 9.47
CA ILE A 111 -1.61 -4.26 10.12
C ILE A 111 -2.55 -3.51 9.16
N ILE A 112 -2.00 -2.95 8.08
CA ILE A 112 -2.76 -2.21 7.06
C ILE A 112 -3.19 -3.09 5.88
N TYR A 113 -2.61 -4.27 5.73
CA TYR A 113 -2.87 -5.20 4.62
C TYR A 113 -3.97 -6.18 5.00
N GLU A 114 -5.19 -5.68 5.17
CA GLU A 114 -6.39 -6.51 5.34
C GLU A 114 -7.15 -6.64 4.01
N PRO A 115 -7.76 -7.81 3.72
CA PRO A 115 -8.48 -8.03 2.47
C PRO A 115 -9.55 -6.98 2.20
N GLU A 116 -10.35 -6.62 3.19
CA GLU A 116 -11.45 -5.65 3.05
C GLU A 116 -10.94 -4.24 2.72
N ALA A 117 -9.77 -3.87 3.28
CA ALA A 117 -9.13 -2.59 2.97
C ALA A 117 -8.47 -2.59 1.59
N PHE A 118 -7.87 -3.71 1.19
CA PHE A 118 -7.24 -3.86 -0.11
C PHE A 118 -8.29 -3.96 -1.24
N GLU A 119 -9.46 -4.53 -0.96
CA GLU A 119 -10.59 -4.55 -1.89
C GLU A 119 -11.00 -3.14 -2.31
N ILE A 120 -11.00 -2.17 -1.39
CA ILE A 120 -11.27 -0.75 -1.69
C ILE A 120 -10.23 -0.21 -2.69
N VAL A 121 -8.95 -0.52 -2.49
CA VAL A 121 -7.87 -0.13 -3.40
C VAL A 121 -8.07 -0.73 -4.78
N VAL A 122 -8.35 -2.04 -4.84
CA VAL A 122 -8.58 -2.76 -6.11
C VAL A 122 -9.79 -2.19 -6.83
N ASN A 123 -10.92 -2.02 -6.15
CA ASN A 123 -12.13 -1.43 -6.74
C ASN A 123 -11.86 -0.05 -7.34
N SER A 124 -11.08 0.79 -6.65
CA SER A 124 -10.67 2.09 -7.18
C SER A 124 -9.83 2.00 -8.46
N LEU A 125 -8.92 1.03 -8.56
CA LEU A 125 -8.15 0.77 -9.79
C LEU A 125 -9.06 0.42 -10.99
N TYR A 126 -10.21 -0.19 -10.72
CA TYR A 126 -11.25 -0.47 -11.72
C TYR A 126 -12.32 0.63 -11.82
N HIS A 127 -12.00 1.85 -11.36
CA HIS A 127 -12.88 3.02 -11.42
C HIS A 127 -14.22 2.85 -10.67
N VAL A 128 -14.24 2.01 -9.64
CA VAL A 128 -15.37 1.88 -8.71
C VAL A 128 -15.07 2.71 -7.47
N SER A 129 -15.74 3.86 -7.32
CA SER A 129 -15.59 4.71 -6.15
C SER A 129 -16.09 4.02 -4.87
N PRO A 130 -15.40 4.22 -3.73
CA PRO A 130 -15.86 3.70 -2.46
C PRO A 130 -17.21 4.33 -2.07
N LYS A 131 -18.02 3.56 -1.33
CA LYS A 131 -19.29 4.03 -0.78
C LYS A 131 -19.15 4.30 0.70
N THR A 132 -19.73 5.39 1.18
CA THR A 132 -19.79 5.71 2.61
C THR A 132 -20.29 4.49 3.40
N PRO A 133 -19.53 4.02 4.41
CA PRO A 133 -19.93 2.85 5.17
C PRO A 133 -21.18 3.16 6.01
N SER A 134 -22.11 2.21 6.12
CA SER A 134 -23.30 2.38 6.98
C SER A 134 -22.99 2.21 8.48
N HIS A 135 -21.85 1.62 8.81
CA HIS A 135 -21.47 1.27 10.18
C HIS A 135 -20.01 1.61 10.46
N ARG A 136 -19.72 1.90 11.73
CA ARG A 136 -18.39 2.23 12.25
C ARG A 136 -17.31 1.21 11.90
N SER A 137 -17.65 -0.09 11.86
CA SER A 137 -16.68 -1.14 11.49
C SER A 137 -16.07 -0.89 10.10
N GLY A 138 -16.85 -0.37 9.15
CA GLY A 138 -16.36 -0.04 7.82
C GLY A 138 -15.33 1.09 7.81
N LEU A 139 -15.42 2.07 8.73
CA LEU A 139 -14.40 3.13 8.84
C LEU A 139 -13.01 2.58 9.18
N ARG A 140 -12.92 1.43 9.87
CA ARG A 140 -11.63 0.78 10.12
C ARG A 140 -10.95 0.37 8.82
N ASP A 141 -11.71 -0.18 7.89
CA ASP A 141 -11.18 -0.68 6.63
C ASP A 141 -10.83 0.51 5.72
N PHE A 142 -11.61 1.59 5.77
CA PHE A 142 -11.30 2.85 5.09
C PHE A 142 -10.02 3.53 5.60
N ARG A 143 -9.73 3.51 6.92
CA ARG A 143 -8.44 4.03 7.43
C ARG A 143 -7.25 3.28 6.85
N LYS A 144 -7.35 1.95 6.79
CA LYS A 144 -6.30 1.09 6.23
C LYS A 144 -6.16 1.31 4.73
N ALA A 145 -7.27 1.38 4.01
CA ALA A 145 -7.29 1.72 2.59
C ALA A 145 -6.68 3.10 2.31
N TYR A 146 -6.89 4.09 3.19
CA TYR A 146 -6.26 5.40 3.06
C TYR A 146 -4.73 5.32 3.21
N CYS A 147 -4.22 4.56 4.18
CA CYS A 147 -2.77 4.32 4.31
C CYS A 147 -2.20 3.65 3.06
N LEU A 148 -2.91 2.68 2.48
CA LEU A 148 -2.51 2.04 1.22
C LEU A 148 -2.57 3.04 0.05
N ALA A 149 -3.59 3.88 -0.04
CA ALA A 149 -3.72 4.91 -1.06
C ALA A 149 -2.61 5.96 -0.98
N LEU A 150 -2.14 6.30 0.22
CA LEU A 150 -0.95 7.12 0.42
C LEU A 150 0.32 6.42 -0.08
N GLN A 151 0.53 5.17 0.33
CA GLN A 151 1.68 4.36 -0.10
C GLN A 151 1.74 4.23 -1.62
N TYR A 152 0.61 3.92 -2.26
CA TYR A 152 0.52 3.72 -3.70
C TYR A 152 0.33 5.03 -4.49
N ARG A 153 0.37 6.19 -3.81
CA ARG A 153 0.18 7.53 -4.40
C ARG A 153 -1.11 7.68 -5.23
N MET A 154 -2.18 7.05 -4.76
CA MET A 154 -3.51 7.10 -5.40
C MET A 154 -4.31 8.31 -4.90
N GLN A 155 -4.03 9.50 -5.46
CA GLN A 155 -4.62 10.76 -5.01
C GLN A 155 -6.15 10.77 -5.06
N GLN A 156 -6.75 10.31 -6.17
CA GLN A 156 -8.21 10.24 -6.30
C GLN A 156 -8.85 9.38 -5.20
N LEU A 157 -8.22 8.24 -4.86
CA LEU A 157 -8.73 7.37 -3.81
C LEU A 157 -8.60 8.01 -2.42
N GLN A 158 -7.54 8.78 -2.19
CA GLN A 158 -7.40 9.54 -0.94
C GLN A 158 -8.54 10.55 -0.79
N ASP A 159 -8.86 11.31 -1.85
CA ASP A 159 -9.97 12.27 -1.86
C ASP A 159 -11.33 11.57 -1.64
N ASP A 160 -11.60 10.50 -2.40
CA ASP A 160 -12.84 9.74 -2.29
C ASP A 160 -13.05 9.16 -0.88
N ILE A 161 -11.98 8.70 -0.22
CA ILE A 161 -12.03 8.20 1.16
C ILE A 161 -12.30 9.34 2.14
N VAL A 162 -11.66 10.51 1.99
CA VAL A 162 -11.93 11.67 2.85
C VAL A 162 -13.41 12.07 2.75
N ASP A 163 -13.98 12.07 1.54
CA ASP A 163 -15.41 12.33 1.35
C ASP A 163 -16.30 11.27 2.00
N CYS A 164 -15.91 9.99 1.97
CA CYS A 164 -16.63 8.94 2.71
C CYS A 164 -16.60 9.17 4.23
N PHE A 165 -15.48 9.63 4.79
CA PHE A 165 -15.40 10.01 6.21
C PHE A 165 -16.29 11.21 6.55
N ARG A 166 -16.36 12.20 5.66
CA ARG A 166 -17.21 13.38 5.80
C ARG A 166 -18.68 13.02 5.79
N ASN A 167 -19.10 12.26 4.79
CA ASN A 167 -20.47 11.77 4.70
C ASN A 167 -20.85 10.89 5.90
N PHE A 168 -19.92 10.12 6.45
CA PHE A 168 -20.16 9.36 7.66
C PHE A 168 -20.35 10.27 8.88
N HIS A 169 -19.45 11.23 9.09
CA HIS A 169 -19.54 12.12 10.26
C HIS A 169 -20.65 13.17 10.17
N ALA A 170 -21.26 13.35 9.00
CA ALA A 170 -22.50 14.13 8.87
C ALA A 170 -23.67 13.51 9.65
N ILE A 171 -23.60 12.22 9.97
CA ILE A 171 -24.65 11.45 10.67
C ILE A 171 -24.16 10.94 12.03
N TYR A 172 -22.87 10.62 12.16
CA TYR A 172 -22.28 9.99 13.34
C TYR A 172 -21.17 10.86 13.94
N ASN A 173 -20.96 10.79 15.26
CA ASN A 173 -19.88 11.53 15.90
C ASN A 173 -18.50 10.94 15.57
N VAL A 174 -17.48 11.81 15.51
CA VAL A 174 -16.09 11.41 15.33
C VAL A 174 -15.58 10.68 16.56
N HIS A 175 -14.70 9.71 16.32
CA HIS A 175 -13.92 9.08 17.37
C HIS A 175 -12.46 9.48 17.27
N PHE A 176 -11.95 10.04 18.35
CA PHE A 176 -10.58 10.54 18.46
C PHE A 176 -9.52 9.45 18.22
N ASP A 177 -9.84 8.20 18.56
CA ASP A 177 -8.95 7.07 18.29
C ASP A 177 -8.71 6.85 16.79
N ASP A 178 -9.63 7.29 15.93
CA ASP A 178 -9.45 7.19 14.48
C ASP A 178 -8.35 8.13 13.98
N LEU A 179 -8.30 9.35 14.54
CA LEU A 179 -7.21 10.30 14.32
C LEU A 179 -5.87 9.76 14.84
N LEU A 180 -5.82 9.31 16.10
CA LEU A 180 -4.59 8.78 16.68
C LEU A 180 -4.06 7.54 15.93
N TRP A 181 -4.96 6.68 15.47
CA TRP A 181 -4.58 5.47 14.74
C TRP A 181 -3.92 5.80 13.41
N LEU A 182 -4.48 6.77 12.67
CA LEU A 182 -3.95 7.22 11.37
C LEU A 182 -2.63 7.98 11.56
N ALA A 183 -2.58 8.94 12.49
CA ALA A 183 -1.40 9.75 12.73
C ALA A 183 -0.16 8.91 13.09
N ARG A 184 -0.34 7.78 13.77
CA ARG A 184 0.76 6.85 14.13
C ARG A 184 1.22 5.93 12.99
N ARG A 185 0.47 5.86 11.89
CA ARG A 185 0.70 4.88 10.81
C ARG A 185 1.04 5.51 9.48
N ILE A 186 0.72 6.79 9.31
CA ILE A 186 1.27 7.56 8.21
C ILE A 186 2.74 7.83 8.55
N SER A 187 3.63 7.43 7.64
CA SER A 187 5.08 7.62 7.81
C SER A 187 5.46 9.10 7.67
N GLY A 188 6.59 9.50 8.23
CA GLY A 188 7.10 10.87 8.10
C GLY A 188 7.13 11.61 9.43
N ASP A 189 7.69 12.81 9.40
CA ASP A 189 7.72 13.70 10.55
C ASP A 189 6.29 14.12 10.95
N GLU A 190 6.06 14.36 12.24
CA GLU A 190 4.76 14.69 12.79
C GLU A 190 4.17 15.95 12.13
N ALA A 191 5.02 16.91 11.77
CA ALA A 191 4.62 18.11 11.04
C ALA A 191 4.07 17.79 9.63
N VAL A 192 4.63 16.80 8.94
CA VAL A 192 4.15 16.34 7.62
C VAL A 192 2.87 15.54 7.76
N VAL A 193 2.77 14.69 8.79
CA VAL A 193 1.55 13.93 9.08
C VAL A 193 0.36 14.87 9.31
N CYS A 194 0.57 15.99 10.00
CA CYS A 194 -0.46 17.00 10.24
C CYS A 194 -0.91 17.75 8.96
N GLN A 195 -0.17 17.62 7.85
CA GLN A 195 -0.55 18.20 6.55
C GLN A 195 -1.36 17.23 5.68
N VAL A 196 -1.52 15.98 6.11
CA VAL A 196 -2.26 14.98 5.34
C VAL A 196 -3.76 15.31 5.40
N PRO A 197 -4.47 15.32 4.26
CA PRO A 197 -5.86 15.79 4.19
C PRO A 197 -6.80 15.12 5.20
N ILE A 198 -6.72 13.79 5.35
CA ILE A 198 -7.59 13.09 6.30
C ILE A 198 -7.27 13.43 7.76
N ILE A 199 -6.00 13.73 8.07
CA ILE A 199 -5.57 14.10 9.41
C ILE A 199 -6.13 15.48 9.75
N GLN A 200 -6.00 16.45 8.85
CA GLN A 200 -6.57 17.78 9.03
C GLN A 200 -8.08 17.75 9.16
N TYR A 201 -8.76 17.02 8.26
CA TYR A 201 -10.20 16.84 8.35
C TYR A 201 -10.62 16.30 9.74
N LEU A 202 -9.95 15.25 10.22
CA LEU A 202 -10.26 14.67 11.53
C LEU A 202 -9.93 15.61 12.70
N ILE A 203 -8.85 16.39 12.61
CA ILE A 203 -8.52 17.44 13.59
C ILE A 203 -9.64 18.47 13.64
N GLU A 204 -10.06 18.99 12.49
CA GLU A 204 -11.12 20.00 12.39
C GLU A 204 -12.46 19.46 12.88
N GLN A 205 -12.80 18.22 12.52
CA GLN A 205 -14.03 17.57 12.98
C GLN A 205 -14.03 17.37 14.50
N CYS A 206 -12.91 16.90 15.08
CA CYS A 206 -12.77 16.79 16.54
C CYS A 206 -12.91 18.16 17.22
N ALA A 207 -12.25 19.18 16.70
CA ALA A 207 -12.33 20.54 17.24
C ALA A 207 -13.75 21.10 17.17
N TYR A 208 -14.46 20.88 16.06
CA TYR A 208 -15.85 21.28 15.88
C TYR A 208 -16.78 20.57 16.86
N GLU A 209 -16.65 19.25 17.04
CA GLU A 209 -17.49 18.50 17.98
C GLU A 209 -17.22 18.90 19.44
N ILE A 210 -15.96 19.18 19.80
CA ILE A 210 -15.62 19.73 21.13
C ILE A 210 -16.27 21.11 21.33
N TYR A 211 -16.23 21.98 20.31
CA TYR A 211 -16.87 23.30 20.36
C TYR A 211 -18.40 23.18 20.48
N ARG A 212 -19.03 22.29 19.70
CA ARG A 212 -20.49 22.12 19.64
C ARG A 212 -21.06 21.45 20.89
N GLU A 213 -20.42 20.39 21.38
CA GLU A 213 -20.95 19.54 22.47
C GLU A 213 -20.31 19.80 23.83
N GLY A 214 -19.18 20.50 23.86
CA GLY A 214 -18.38 20.74 25.05
C GLY A 214 -17.39 19.61 25.36
N TYR A 215 -16.30 19.97 26.04
CA TYR A 215 -15.20 19.07 26.39
C TYR A 215 -15.65 17.80 27.13
N ASP A 216 -16.48 17.94 28.17
CA ASP A 216 -16.89 16.80 29.00
C ASP A 216 -17.75 15.79 28.23
N SER A 217 -18.57 16.26 27.28
CA SER A 217 -19.34 15.38 26.40
C SER A 217 -18.41 14.63 25.45
N PHE A 218 -17.50 15.35 24.80
CA PHE A 218 -16.56 14.76 23.86
C PHE A 218 -15.66 13.72 24.54
N GLN A 219 -15.09 14.05 25.71
CA GLN A 219 -14.22 13.16 26.49
C GLN A 219 -14.94 11.86 26.93
N ARG A 220 -16.24 11.93 27.27
CA ARG A 220 -17.02 10.75 27.64
C ARG A 220 -17.13 9.73 26.50
N HIS A 221 -17.25 10.22 25.27
CA HIS A 221 -17.31 9.38 24.07
C HIS A 221 -15.91 9.00 23.55
N ASN A 222 -14.87 9.72 23.97
CA ASN A 222 -13.49 9.58 23.52
C ASN A 222 -12.51 9.42 24.71
N PRO A 223 -12.50 8.27 25.41
CA PRO A 223 -11.74 8.10 26.65
C PRO A 223 -10.22 8.30 26.48
N GLY A 224 -9.66 8.07 25.28
CA GLY A 224 -8.25 8.31 24.97
C GLY A 224 -7.85 9.79 24.88
N PHE A 225 -8.80 10.72 24.81
CA PHE A 225 -8.54 12.13 24.53
C PHE A 225 -7.85 12.87 25.68
N GLN A 226 -8.30 12.70 26.93
CA GLN A 226 -7.63 13.28 28.11
C GLN A 226 -6.18 12.81 28.24
N GLY A 227 -5.91 11.52 27.99
CA GLY A 227 -4.54 11.00 28.00
C GLY A 227 -3.66 11.69 26.95
N PHE A 228 -4.21 11.89 25.75
CA PHE A 228 -3.56 12.63 24.68
C PHE A 228 -3.28 14.09 25.06
N LEU A 229 -4.18 14.78 25.75
CA LEU A 229 -3.97 16.18 26.21
C LEU A 229 -2.96 16.31 27.35
N MET A 230 -2.74 15.27 28.15
CA MET A 230 -1.82 15.32 29.29
C MET A 230 -0.37 14.98 28.92
N HIS A 231 -0.12 14.08 27.95
CA HIS A 231 1.21 13.44 27.82
C HIS A 231 2.05 13.74 26.56
N GLY A 232 1.51 14.40 25.53
CA GLY A 232 2.19 14.65 24.25
C GLY A 232 2.66 16.09 24.00
N ASN A 233 3.97 16.31 23.90
CA ASN A 233 4.50 17.48 23.17
C ASN A 233 4.47 17.18 21.67
N SER A 234 3.27 17.14 21.11
CA SER A 234 3.03 16.60 19.77
C SER A 234 2.48 17.70 18.86
N SER A 235 2.99 17.81 17.64
CA SER A 235 2.49 18.72 16.59
C SER A 235 0.99 18.56 16.37
N LEU A 236 0.48 17.32 16.48
CA LEU A 236 -0.95 17.04 16.37
C LEU A 236 -1.78 17.76 17.44
N ARG A 237 -1.27 17.85 18.67
CA ARG A 237 -1.93 18.59 19.75
C ARG A 237 -1.98 20.08 19.44
N VAL A 238 -0.86 20.64 18.94
CA VAL A 238 -0.79 22.05 18.55
C VAL A 238 -1.80 22.37 17.45
N GLU A 239 -1.89 21.53 16.42
CA GLU A 239 -2.87 21.72 15.34
C GLU A 239 -4.31 21.58 15.82
N LEU A 240 -4.60 20.66 16.74
CA LEU A 240 -5.92 20.57 17.35
C LEU A 240 -6.28 21.83 18.13
N PHE A 241 -5.37 22.37 18.95
CA PHE A 241 -5.62 23.61 19.66
C PHE A 241 -5.82 24.78 18.70
N LYS A 242 -5.00 24.90 17.65
CA LYS A 242 -5.19 25.92 16.60
C LYS A 242 -6.56 25.81 15.96
N ALA A 243 -6.99 24.59 15.60
CA ALA A 243 -8.31 24.36 15.02
C ALA A 243 -9.44 24.76 15.98
N MET A 244 -9.34 24.38 17.26
CA MET A 244 -10.31 24.77 18.30
C MET A 244 -10.38 26.28 18.47
N THR A 245 -9.23 26.97 18.56
CA THR A 245 -9.19 28.43 18.66
C THR A 245 -9.81 29.10 17.43
N ARG A 246 -9.46 28.64 16.22
CA ARG A 246 -10.03 29.16 14.97
C ARG A 246 -11.55 29.01 14.93
N ILE A 247 -12.07 27.85 15.32
CA ILE A 247 -13.51 27.55 15.36
C ILE A 247 -14.21 28.42 16.41
N ALA A 248 -13.64 28.55 17.61
CA ALA A 248 -14.22 29.34 18.69
C ALA A 248 -14.23 30.85 18.39
N MET A 249 -13.29 31.33 17.57
CA MET A 249 -13.24 32.73 17.13
C MET A 249 -14.10 33.03 15.91
N ALA A 250 -14.69 32.03 15.26
CA ALA A 250 -15.52 32.23 14.08
C ALA A 250 -16.95 32.62 14.48
N ASP A 251 -17.49 33.67 13.86
CA ASP A 251 -18.88 34.13 14.09
C ASP A 251 -19.92 33.03 13.78
N HIS A 252 -19.60 32.17 12.81
CA HIS A 252 -20.27 30.91 12.52
C HIS A 252 -19.23 29.87 12.12
N ALA A 253 -19.01 28.87 12.98
CA ALA A 253 -18.17 27.73 12.64
C ALA A 253 -18.99 26.72 11.81
N PRO A 254 -18.70 26.54 10.51
CA PRO A 254 -19.36 25.52 9.71
C PRO A 254 -18.91 24.12 10.15
N ASP A 255 -19.84 23.16 10.11
CA ASP A 255 -19.52 21.74 10.33
C ASP A 255 -18.57 21.24 9.22
N PRO A 256 -17.36 20.75 9.56
CA PRO A 256 -16.42 20.24 8.55
C PRO A 256 -16.98 19.08 7.72
N ALA A 257 -17.86 18.25 8.31
CA ALA A 257 -18.54 17.17 7.60
C ALA A 257 -19.51 17.68 6.52
N LEU A 258 -20.08 18.88 6.71
CA LEU A 258 -21.07 19.49 5.80
C LEU A 258 -20.47 20.56 4.88
N GLY A 259 -19.19 20.92 5.05
CA GLY A 259 -18.51 21.96 4.27
C GLY A 259 -18.38 21.63 2.78
N ILE A 260 -17.84 22.57 2.00
CA ILE A 260 -17.39 22.28 0.62
C ILE A 260 -16.04 21.54 0.72
N ASN A 261 -15.74 20.60 -0.17
CA ASN A 261 -14.50 19.77 -0.14
C ASN A 261 -13.23 20.64 -0.05
N GLN A 262 -12.70 20.85 1.16
CA GLN A 262 -11.47 21.63 1.42
C GLN A 262 -10.22 20.75 1.57
N TRP A 263 -10.40 19.43 1.69
CA TRP A 263 -9.32 18.49 2.02
C TRP A 263 -8.98 17.61 0.81
N LYS A 264 -8.66 18.24 -0.33
CA LYS A 264 -8.22 17.54 -1.55
C LYS A 264 -6.71 17.46 -1.63
N VAL A 265 -6.16 16.31 -2.01
CA VAL A 265 -4.70 16.08 -2.09
C VAL A 265 -3.96 17.09 -2.97
N THR A 266 -4.60 17.61 -4.03
CA THR A 266 -3.99 18.61 -4.94
C THR A 266 -3.64 19.93 -4.27
N ASP A 267 -4.27 20.23 -3.14
CA ASP A 267 -4.07 21.49 -2.41
C ASP A 267 -2.93 21.39 -1.38
N TRP A 268 -2.26 20.22 -1.27
CA TRP A 268 -1.25 19.93 -0.25
C TRP A 268 0.08 19.48 -0.84
N PRO A 269 1.19 19.66 -0.09
CA PRO A 269 2.49 19.11 -0.48
C PRO A 269 2.36 17.61 -0.74
N GLN A 270 2.89 17.14 -1.87
CA GLN A 270 2.78 15.75 -2.24
C GLN A 270 3.50 14.90 -1.17
N TYR A 271 2.73 14.10 -0.44
CA TYR A 271 3.25 13.20 0.57
C TYR A 271 4.28 12.25 -0.07
N ASP A 272 5.53 12.34 0.38
CA ASP A 272 6.60 11.43 -0.01
C ASP A 272 7.06 10.62 1.20
N PRO A 273 6.68 9.32 1.30
CA PRO A 273 7.09 8.49 2.43
C PRO A 273 8.61 8.25 2.50
N ASN A 274 9.36 8.62 1.45
CA ASN A 274 10.80 8.45 1.34
C ASN A 274 11.58 9.78 1.40
N ALA A 275 10.90 10.92 1.59
CA ALA A 275 11.58 12.20 1.75
C ALA A 275 12.33 12.19 3.10
N CYS A 276 13.64 11.98 3.03
CA CYS A 276 14.52 12.19 4.17
C CYS A 276 14.57 13.71 4.43
N THR A 277 14.00 14.17 5.53
CA THR A 277 14.04 15.58 5.91
C THR A 277 15.49 15.93 6.24
N GLU A 278 16.21 16.56 5.30
CA GLU A 278 17.39 17.33 5.66
C GLU A 278 16.94 18.41 6.64
N ALA A 279 17.28 18.23 7.92
CA ALA A 279 17.00 19.21 8.95
C ALA A 279 17.68 20.53 8.55
N ARG A 280 16.91 21.49 8.03
CA ARG A 280 17.31 22.89 8.05
C ARG A 280 17.29 23.36 9.49
N VAL A 281 18.42 23.17 10.17
CA VAL A 281 18.73 23.93 11.38
C VAL A 281 18.93 25.37 10.93
N GLU A 282 17.88 26.18 11.00
CA GLU A 282 18.04 27.62 11.03
C GLU A 282 18.73 27.97 12.34
N VAL A 283 20.06 28.08 12.29
CA VAL A 283 20.85 28.72 13.33
C VAL A 283 20.45 30.18 13.32
N VAL A 284 19.60 30.57 14.28
CA VAL A 284 19.40 31.98 14.60
C VAL A 284 20.69 32.44 15.28
N ASN A 285 21.55 33.11 14.51
CA ASN A 285 22.63 33.91 15.08
C ASN A 285 21.98 35.08 15.82
N LEU A 286 22.05 35.04 17.15
CA LEU A 286 21.88 36.22 17.98
C LEU A 286 23.21 36.96 17.93
N ASP A 287 23.26 38.06 17.19
CA ASP A 287 24.35 39.03 17.29
C ASP A 287 24.20 39.83 18.59
N ASP A 288 25.33 40.03 19.29
CA ASP A 288 25.49 40.69 20.60
C ASP A 288 24.90 42.11 20.71
#